data_AF-A0A3B3ZV38-F1
#
_entry.id   AF-A0A3B3ZV38-F1
#
_cell.length_a   1.000
_cell.length_b   1.000
_cell.length_c   1.000
_cell.angle_alpha   90.00
_cell.angle_beta   90.00
_cell.angle_gamma   90.00
#
_symmetry.space_group_name_H-M   'P 1'
#
loop_
_entity.id
_entity.type
_entity.pdbx_description
1 polymer ?
#
loop_
_entity_poly.entity_id
_entity_poly.type
_entity_poly.pdbx_seq_one_letter_code
_entity_poly.pdbx_strand_id
1 'polypeptide(L)'
;MCLPAPVSNTSHGTRCFSFCFCIQDKLTVCPCVPRRLSQRPTAEELEQRNILQAKNEADRRLERCEIKRRLTRKLSQRPTVAELQARKILRFHEYVECTHAQDYDRRADKPWTKLTPADKAAIRKELNEFKSSEMEVHEDSRIYTRFHRP
;
A
#
# COMPACT_ATOMS: atom_id res chain seq x y z
N MET A 1 -3.90 66.44 -56.85
CA MET A 1 -4.52 66.08 -55.57
C MET A 1 -3.81 64.83 -55.07
N CYS A 2 -2.82 64.99 -54.20
CA CYS A 2 -2.97 65.04 -52.74
C CYS A 2 -2.85 63.64 -52.13
N LEU A 3 -1.65 63.36 -51.61
CA LEU A 3 -1.32 63.02 -50.21
C LEU A 3 -2.34 62.21 -49.36
N PRO A 4 -1.83 61.49 -48.33
CA PRO A 4 -2.13 60.09 -48.04
C PRO A 4 -2.91 59.91 -46.73
N ALA A 5 -3.30 58.67 -46.43
CA ALA A 5 -3.47 58.09 -45.07
C ALA A 5 -3.85 56.59 -45.19
N PRO A 6 -3.85 55.79 -44.10
CA PRO A 6 -2.75 55.53 -43.18
C PRO A 6 -2.56 54.02 -42.89
N VAL A 7 -1.49 53.76 -42.15
CA VAL A 7 -1.03 52.51 -41.53
C VAL A 7 -2.06 51.73 -40.70
N SER A 8 -1.99 50.38 -40.75
CA SER A 8 -2.00 49.56 -39.52
C SER A 8 -1.37 48.19 -39.76
N ASN A 9 -0.50 47.85 -38.81
CA ASN A 9 0.37 46.68 -38.71
C ASN A 9 -0.32 45.32 -38.88
N THR A 10 0.36 44.38 -39.55
CA THR A 10 0.83 43.16 -38.87
C THR A 10 2.02 42.54 -39.60
N SER A 11 3.13 42.46 -38.87
CA SER A 11 4.44 41.85 -39.15
C SER A 11 4.32 40.41 -39.66
N HIS A 12 4.96 40.07 -40.79
CA HIS A 12 6.28 39.38 -40.84
C HIS A 12 6.37 38.21 -39.85
N GLY A 13 6.56 36.96 -40.25
CA GLY A 13 7.41 36.47 -41.33
C GLY A 13 8.30 35.39 -40.72
N THR A 14 8.23 34.18 -41.28
CA THR A 14 9.27 33.14 -41.28
C THR A 14 9.96 32.77 -39.95
N ARG A 15 9.60 31.56 -39.50
CA ARG A 15 10.32 30.70 -38.56
C ARG A 15 11.84 30.76 -38.74
N CYS A 16 12.51 31.42 -37.80
CA CYS A 16 13.92 31.23 -37.54
C CYS A 16 14.02 30.54 -36.17
N PHE A 17 14.31 29.23 -36.17
CA PHE A 17 14.69 28.50 -34.96
C PHE A 17 16.02 29.06 -34.48
N SER A 18 15.96 30.15 -33.71
CA SER A 18 17.09 30.59 -32.90
C SER A 18 17.09 29.71 -31.65
N PHE A 19 17.85 28.61 -31.73
CA PHE A 19 18.40 27.94 -30.56
C PHE A 19 19.38 28.93 -29.92
N CYS A 20 18.85 29.88 -29.16
CA CYS A 20 19.67 30.75 -28.34
C CYS A 20 20.12 29.93 -27.13
N PHE A 21 21.37 29.53 -27.23
CA PHE A 21 22.18 28.86 -26.24
C PHE A 21 22.36 29.79 -25.02
N CYS A 22 21.50 29.68 -24.01
CA CYS A 22 21.87 30.12 -22.66
C CYS A 22 22.73 29.02 -22.02
N ILE A 23 24.04 29.06 -22.34
CA ILE A 23 25.04 28.79 -21.31
C ILE A 23 24.99 29.97 -20.31
N GLN A 24 25.21 29.67 -19.02
CA GLN A 24 24.86 30.44 -17.81
C GLN A 24 23.35 30.34 -17.49
N ASP A 25 22.88 29.55 -16.51
CA ASP A 25 23.36 29.45 -15.13
C ASP A 25 23.35 28.02 -14.58
N LYS A 26 24.51 27.54 -14.15
CA LYS A 26 24.61 26.43 -13.20
C LYS A 26 24.33 26.95 -11.79
N LEU A 27 23.08 27.26 -11.44
CA LEU A 27 22.70 27.51 -10.04
C LEU A 27 21.20 27.43 -9.70
N THR A 28 20.34 26.88 -10.56
CA THR A 28 18.95 26.59 -10.16
C THR A 28 18.88 25.20 -9.54
N VAL A 29 19.18 25.11 -8.25
CA VAL A 29 18.84 23.93 -7.43
C VAL A 29 17.34 23.66 -7.60
N CYS A 30 16.95 22.43 -7.94
CA CYS A 30 15.53 22.06 -8.08
C CYS A 30 14.74 22.60 -6.87
N PRO A 31 13.62 23.32 -7.06
CA PRO A 31 12.84 23.90 -5.95
C PRO A 31 12.29 22.82 -4.98
N CYS A 32 12.38 21.55 -5.38
CA CYS A 32 12.10 20.39 -4.57
C CYS A 32 13.14 20.08 -3.47
N VAL A 33 14.41 20.49 -3.65
CA VAL A 33 15.52 20.21 -2.73
C VAL A 33 15.32 20.80 -1.33
N PRO A 34 14.94 22.08 -1.15
CA PRO A 34 14.70 22.63 0.19
C PRO A 34 13.59 21.89 0.94
N ARG A 35 12.52 21.46 0.24
CA ARG A 35 11.46 20.63 0.85
C ARG A 35 11.94 19.23 1.26
N ARG A 36 12.85 18.61 0.49
CA ARG A 36 13.45 17.31 0.83
C ARG A 36 14.42 17.41 2.01
N LEU A 37 15.13 18.53 2.13
CA LEU A 37 16.05 18.76 3.25
C LEU A 37 15.30 19.02 4.57
N SER A 38 14.16 19.71 4.54
CA SER A 38 13.35 19.94 5.74
C SER A 38 12.67 18.67 6.28
N GLN A 39 12.41 17.70 5.40
CA GLN A 39 11.82 16.40 5.76
C GLN A 39 12.89 15.30 5.90
N ARG A 40 14.17 15.65 6.00
CA ARG A 40 15.25 14.67 6.05
C ARG A 40 15.19 13.91 7.39
N PRO A 41 14.96 12.58 7.38
CA PRO A 41 14.98 11.77 8.60
C PRO A 41 16.38 11.72 9.21
N THR A 42 16.44 11.50 10.52
CA THR A 42 17.72 11.38 11.23
C THR A 42 18.41 10.06 10.90
N ALA A 43 19.73 9.98 11.14
CA ALA A 43 20.47 8.74 10.91
C ALA A 43 19.93 7.58 11.78
N GLU A 44 19.55 7.87 13.02
CA GLU A 44 18.97 6.89 13.95
C GLU A 44 17.61 6.36 13.46
N GLU A 45 16.73 7.23 12.93
CA GLU A 45 15.47 6.80 12.32
C GLU A 45 15.67 5.89 11.11
N LEU A 46 16.71 6.16 10.31
CA LEU A 46 17.07 5.33 9.16
C LEU A 46 17.66 3.98 9.60
N GLU A 47 18.40 3.92 10.70
CA GLU A 47 18.89 2.67 11.30
C GLU A 47 17.74 1.82 11.88
N GLN A 48 16.80 2.44 12.59
CA GLN A 48 15.60 1.76 13.12
C GLN A 48 14.75 1.17 12.00
N ARG A 49 14.64 1.88 10.86
CA ARG A 49 13.97 1.40 9.65
C ARG A 49 14.80 0.40 8.84
N ASN A 50 15.98 0.01 9.31
CA ASN A 50 16.91 -0.91 8.63
C ASN A 50 17.40 -0.40 7.25
N ILE A 51 17.27 0.90 6.97
CA ILE A 51 17.74 1.53 5.73
C ILE A 51 19.24 1.79 5.81
N LEU A 52 19.70 2.31 6.96
CA LEU A 52 21.12 2.47 7.25
C LEU A 52 21.61 1.25 8.06
N GLN A 53 22.70 0.63 7.60
CA GLN A 53 23.31 -0.52 8.28
C GLN A 53 24.30 -0.01 9.33
N ALA A 54 23.99 -0.16 10.62
CA ALA A 54 24.89 0.27 11.69
C ALA A 54 26.10 -0.68 11.91
N LYS A 55 26.01 -1.93 11.44
CA LYS A 55 27.02 -2.99 11.68
C LYS A 55 27.80 -3.34 10.41
N ASN A 56 29.06 -3.76 10.57
CA ASN A 56 29.89 -4.27 9.49
C ASN A 56 29.29 -5.53 8.85
N GLU A 57 29.53 -5.73 7.55
CA GLU A 57 28.97 -6.86 6.80
C GLU A 57 29.45 -8.22 7.35
N ALA A 58 30.69 -8.29 7.87
CA ALA A 58 31.21 -9.47 8.55
C ALA A 58 30.41 -9.83 9.81
N ASP A 59 30.10 -8.85 10.66
CA ASP A 59 29.34 -9.04 11.89
C ASP A 59 27.89 -9.46 11.59
N ARG A 60 27.28 -8.87 10.57
CA ARG A 60 25.94 -9.28 10.10
C ARG A 60 25.91 -10.72 9.59
N ARG A 61 26.96 -11.13 8.88
CA ARG A 61 27.09 -12.50 8.39
C ARG A 61 27.22 -13.48 9.57
N LEU A 62 28.03 -13.13 10.57
CA LEU A 62 28.17 -13.92 11.80
C LEU A 62 26.83 -14.01 12.57
N GLU A 63 26.14 -12.89 12.76
CA GLU A 63 24.82 -12.82 13.41
C GLU A 63 23.79 -13.70 12.66
N ARG A 64 23.76 -13.62 11.32
CA ARG A 64 22.89 -14.47 10.50
C ARG A 64 23.23 -15.95 10.65
N CYS A 65 24.51 -16.31 10.67
CA CYS A 65 24.96 -17.69 10.90
C CYS A 65 24.56 -18.19 12.28
N GLU A 66 24.71 -17.36 13.32
CA GLU A 66 24.33 -17.71 14.67
C GLU A 66 22.81 -17.88 14.82
N ILE A 67 22.02 -16.97 14.24
CA ILE A 67 20.56 -17.07 14.20
C ILE A 67 20.14 -18.38 13.52
N LYS A 68 20.73 -18.70 12.36
CA LYS A 68 20.47 -19.96 11.65
C LYS A 68 20.81 -21.17 12.52
N ARG A 69 22.01 -21.21 13.11
CA ARG A 69 22.45 -22.28 14.00
C ARG A 69 21.47 -22.48 15.18
N ARG A 70 21.09 -21.39 15.84
CA ARG A 70 20.15 -21.41 16.97
C ARG A 70 18.78 -21.91 16.55
N LEU A 71 18.30 -21.47 15.38
CA LEU A 71 17.01 -21.88 14.83
C LEU A 71 17.00 -23.38 14.49
N THR A 72 18.02 -23.87 13.78
CA THR A 72 18.15 -25.29 13.43
C THR A 72 18.11 -26.17 14.68
N ARG A 73 18.84 -25.79 15.74
CA ARG A 73 18.80 -26.50 17.03
C ARG A 73 17.39 -26.50 17.64
N LYS A 74 16.72 -25.35 17.70
CA LYS A 74 15.34 -25.24 18.23
C LYS A 74 14.33 -26.08 17.45
N LEU A 75 14.44 -26.09 16.12
CA LEU A 75 13.54 -26.87 15.26
C LEU A 75 13.79 -28.38 15.39
N SER A 76 15.05 -28.80 15.56
CA SER A 76 15.40 -30.21 15.76
C SER A 76 14.90 -30.77 17.11
N GLN A 77 14.75 -29.91 18.12
CA GLN A 77 14.28 -30.26 19.47
C GLN A 77 12.82 -29.86 19.68
N ARG A 78 12.05 -29.76 18.59
CA ARG A 78 10.64 -29.39 18.68
C ARG A 78 9.87 -30.54 19.33
N PRO A 79 9.17 -30.31 20.46
CA PRO A 79 8.42 -31.37 21.12
C PRO A 79 7.27 -31.86 20.26
N THR A 80 6.97 -33.16 20.35
CA THR A 80 5.83 -33.76 19.66
C THR A 80 4.49 -33.34 20.28
N VAL A 81 3.39 -33.52 19.55
CA VAL A 81 2.04 -33.25 20.09
C VAL A 81 1.76 -34.11 21.33
N ALA A 82 2.21 -35.36 21.34
CA ALA A 82 2.09 -36.27 22.48
C ALA A 82 2.83 -35.74 23.72
N GLU A 83 4.04 -35.20 23.56
CA GLU A 83 4.78 -34.57 24.66
C GLU A 83 4.08 -33.31 25.19
N LEU A 84 3.50 -32.50 24.31
CA LEU A 84 2.75 -31.31 24.71
C LEU A 84 1.47 -31.67 25.49
N GLN A 85 0.81 -32.78 25.14
CA GLN A 85 -0.31 -33.33 25.89
C GLN A 85 0.13 -33.91 27.24
N ALA A 86 1.23 -34.68 27.27
CA ALA A 86 1.80 -35.24 28.51
C ALA A 86 2.22 -34.15 29.50
N ARG A 87 2.76 -33.03 29.00
CA ARG A 87 3.11 -31.83 29.78
C ARG A 87 1.90 -30.94 30.12
N LYS A 88 0.69 -31.33 29.72
CA LYS A 88 -0.56 -30.59 29.93
C LYS A 88 -0.54 -29.16 29.37
N ILE A 89 0.24 -28.91 28.32
CA ILE A 89 0.28 -27.64 27.58
C ILE A 89 -0.91 -27.58 26.60
N LEU A 90 -1.15 -28.67 25.88
CA LEU A 90 -2.36 -28.86 25.09
C LEU A 90 -3.31 -29.76 25.87
N ARG A 91 -4.41 -29.20 26.36
CA ARG A 91 -5.45 -29.94 27.11
C ARG A 91 -6.75 -29.91 26.32
N PHE A 92 -7.24 -31.10 25.97
CA PHE A 92 -8.59 -31.27 25.44
C PHE A 92 -9.46 -31.81 26.57
N HIS A 93 -10.64 -31.22 26.75
CA HIS A 93 -11.61 -31.76 27.69
C HIS A 93 -12.23 -33.02 27.07
N GLU A 94 -12.27 -34.10 27.85
CA GLU A 94 -12.88 -35.37 27.44
C GLU A 94 -14.40 -35.25 27.32
N TYR A 95 -15.00 -34.38 28.12
CA TYR A 95 -16.44 -34.13 28.14
C TYR A 95 -16.73 -32.78 27.52
N VAL A 96 -17.65 -32.79 26.55
CA VAL A 96 -18.22 -31.59 25.93
C VAL A 96 -19.69 -31.56 26.31
N GLU A 97 -20.14 -30.44 26.87
CA GLU A 97 -21.55 -30.24 27.19
C GLU A 97 -22.34 -30.04 25.89
N CYS A 98 -23.35 -30.88 25.68
CA CYS A 98 -24.28 -30.76 24.57
C CYS A 98 -25.62 -30.23 25.07
N THR A 99 -26.03 -29.08 24.57
CA THR A 99 -27.37 -28.51 24.82
C THR A 99 -28.24 -28.66 23.59
N HIS A 100 -29.56 -28.77 23.80
CA HIS A 100 -30.49 -28.88 22.69
C HIS A 100 -30.64 -27.51 22.02
N ALA A 101 -30.42 -27.47 20.71
CA ALA A 101 -30.73 -26.29 19.92
C ALA A 101 -32.26 -26.13 19.83
N GLN A 102 -32.72 -24.88 19.72
CA GLN A 102 -34.15 -24.63 19.50
C GLN A 102 -34.63 -25.26 18.19
N ASP A 103 -35.81 -25.87 18.23
CA ASP A 103 -36.47 -26.47 17.06
C ASP A 103 -37.48 -25.48 16.47
N TYR A 104 -37.02 -24.68 15.52
CA TYR A 104 -37.83 -23.75 14.74
C TYR A 104 -37.29 -23.67 13.31
N ASP A 105 -38.14 -23.24 12.38
CA ASP A 105 -37.74 -23.10 10.99
C ASP A 105 -36.77 -21.93 10.80
N ARG A 106 -35.52 -22.26 10.46
CA ARG A 106 -34.44 -21.30 10.17
C ARG A 106 -34.32 -20.99 8.67
N ARG A 107 -35.26 -21.44 7.85
CA ARG A 107 -35.24 -21.18 6.41
C ARG A 107 -35.50 -19.69 6.16
N ALA A 108 -34.65 -19.12 5.32
CA ALA A 108 -34.80 -17.76 4.82
C ALA A 108 -34.65 -17.79 3.31
N ASP A 109 -35.36 -16.87 2.63
CA ASP A 109 -35.17 -16.66 1.21
C ASP A 109 -33.74 -16.23 0.90
N LYS A 110 -33.24 -16.65 -0.26
CA LYS A 110 -31.87 -16.37 -0.71
C LYS A 110 -31.91 -15.40 -1.89
N PRO A 111 -32.20 -14.10 -1.68
CA PRO A 111 -32.42 -13.15 -2.77
C PRO A 111 -31.21 -13.03 -3.71
N TRP A 112 -29.99 -13.26 -3.21
CA TRP A 112 -28.77 -13.26 -4.01
C TRP A 112 -28.75 -14.32 -5.13
N THR A 113 -29.58 -15.36 -5.06
CA THR A 113 -29.70 -16.38 -6.11
C THR A 113 -30.51 -15.91 -7.32
N LYS A 114 -31.36 -14.89 -7.16
CA LYS A 114 -32.26 -14.37 -8.21
C LYS A 114 -31.69 -13.15 -8.96
N LEU A 115 -30.45 -12.75 -8.69
CA LEU A 115 -29.83 -11.56 -9.27
C LEU A 115 -29.46 -11.75 -10.74
N THR A 116 -29.98 -10.88 -11.61
CA THR A 116 -29.61 -10.85 -13.03
C THR A 116 -28.21 -10.26 -13.22
N PRO A 117 -27.55 -10.48 -14.39
CA PRO A 117 -26.28 -9.83 -14.69
C PRO A 117 -26.32 -8.31 -14.64
N ALA A 118 -27.46 -7.71 -15.02
CA ALA A 118 -27.71 -6.27 -14.95
C ALA A 118 -27.77 -5.79 -13.49
N ASP A 119 -28.52 -6.48 -12.63
CA ASP A 119 -28.60 -6.16 -11.19
C ASP A 119 -27.22 -6.22 -10.54
N LYS A 120 -26.43 -7.26 -10.88
CA LYS A 120 -25.06 -7.38 -10.38
C LYS A 120 -24.18 -6.22 -10.85
N ALA A 121 -24.37 -5.71 -12.06
CA ALA A 121 -23.61 -4.55 -12.55
C ALA A 121 -24.01 -3.27 -11.81
N ALA A 122 -25.31 -3.04 -11.60
CA ALA A 122 -25.82 -1.93 -10.81
C ALA A 122 -25.27 -1.96 -9.38
N ILE A 123 -25.36 -3.10 -8.69
CA ILE A 123 -24.86 -3.28 -7.33
C ILE A 123 -23.34 -3.06 -7.25
N ARG A 124 -22.56 -3.50 -8.25
CA ARG A 124 -21.10 -3.25 -8.27
C ARG A 124 -20.78 -1.76 -8.39
N LYS A 125 -21.53 -1.02 -9.22
CA LYS A 125 -21.36 0.42 -9.39
C LYS A 125 -21.67 1.16 -8.09
N GLU A 126 -22.83 0.87 -7.50
CA GLU A 126 -23.29 1.46 -6.24
C GLU A 126 -22.31 1.20 -5.09
N LEU A 127 -21.83 -0.05 -4.94
CA LEU A 127 -20.86 -0.39 -3.91
C LEU A 127 -19.51 0.31 -4.09
N ASN A 128 -19.07 0.54 -5.32
CA ASN A 128 -17.83 1.26 -5.57
C ASN A 128 -17.96 2.75 -5.24
N GLU A 129 -19.10 3.34 -5.57
CA GLU A 129 -19.44 4.73 -5.25
C GLU A 129 -19.43 4.90 -3.72
N PHE A 130 -20.23 4.11 -3.00
CA PHE A 130 -20.29 4.10 -1.54
C PHE A 130 -18.90 3.96 -0.88
N LYS A 131 -18.08 3.00 -1.34
CA LYS A 131 -16.73 2.77 -0.80
C LYS A 131 -15.74 3.90 -1.06
N SER A 132 -16.01 4.74 -2.06
CA SER A 132 -15.12 5.82 -2.46
C SER A 132 -15.49 7.17 -1.82
N SER A 133 -16.79 7.40 -1.58
CA SER A 133 -17.32 8.69 -1.13
C SER A 133 -17.82 8.68 0.32
N GLU A 134 -18.47 7.61 0.77
CA GLU A 134 -19.23 7.61 2.03
C GLU A 134 -18.60 6.73 3.11
N MET A 135 -17.95 5.64 2.72
CA MET A 135 -17.35 4.71 3.66
C MET A 135 -16.06 5.27 4.26
N GLU A 136 -16.09 5.60 5.55
CA GLU A 136 -14.90 6.04 6.27
C GLU A 136 -13.90 4.89 6.44
N VAL A 137 -12.67 5.11 5.98
CA VAL A 137 -11.55 4.16 6.11
C VAL A 137 -10.33 4.94 6.54
N HIS A 138 -9.59 4.41 7.52
CA HIS A 138 -8.32 4.99 7.93
C HIS A 138 -7.33 5.09 6.75
N GLU A 139 -6.58 6.19 6.66
CA GLU A 139 -5.70 6.51 5.52
C GLU A 139 -4.75 5.35 5.17
N ASP A 140 -4.06 4.78 6.16
CA ASP A 140 -3.13 3.66 5.96
C ASP A 140 -3.81 2.35 5.51
N SER A 141 -5.11 2.22 5.76
CA SER A 141 -5.88 1.02 5.44
C SER A 141 -6.66 1.13 4.13
N ARG A 142 -6.66 2.30 3.49
CA ARG A 142 -7.40 2.56 2.25
C ARG A 142 -6.99 1.62 1.11
N ILE A 143 -5.76 1.12 1.14
CA ILE A 143 -5.23 0.13 0.19
C ILE A 143 -5.95 -1.23 0.26
N TYR A 144 -6.62 -1.54 1.37
CA TYR A 144 -7.35 -2.79 1.57
C TYR A 144 -8.83 -2.68 1.19
N THR A 145 -9.31 -1.50 0.78
CA THR A 145 -10.68 -1.30 0.33
C THR A 145 -10.93 -2.10 -0.95
N ARG A 146 -11.79 -3.12 -0.85
CA ARG A 146 -12.07 -4.05 -1.95
C ARG A 146 -13.10 -3.46 -2.94
N PHE A 147 -12.61 -2.91 -4.04
CA PHE A 147 -13.44 -2.47 -5.16
C PHE A 147 -13.90 -3.63 -6.05
N HIS A 148 -14.99 -3.42 -6.79
CA HIS A 148 -15.57 -4.34 -7.75
C HIS A 148 -15.24 -3.87 -9.18
N ARG A 149 -15.16 -4.79 -10.14
CA ARG A 149 -14.99 -4.42 -11.55
C ARG A 149 -16.28 -3.77 -12.08
N PRO A 150 -16.21 -2.72 -12.92
CA PRO A 150 -17.37 -2.20 -13.66
C PRO A 150 -18.08 -3.34 -14.42
#